data_AF-A0A925JHE5-F1
#
_entry.id   AF-A0A925JHE5-F1
#
_cell.length_a   1.000
_cell.length_b   1.000
_cell.length_c   1.000
_cell.angle_alpha   90.00
_cell.angle_beta   90.00
_cell.angle_gamma   90.00
#
_symmetry.space_group_name_H-M   'P 1'
#
loop_
_entity.id
_entity.type
_entity.pdbx_description
1 polymer ?
#
loop_
_entity_poly.entity_id
_entity_poly.type
_entity_poly.pdbx_seq_one_letter_code
_entity_poly.pdbx_strand_id
1 'polypeptide(L)' 'METIINQTIDMIVARDYKASAVFQKHGFDLCCMGEWTLKEVCEFKHLDAALIENEVLLLFAENKI' A
#
# COMPACT_ATOMS: atom_id res chain seq x y z
N MET A 1 0.68 -14.44 -10.59
CA MET A 1 -0.06 -13.96 -9.38
C MET A 1 -0.10 -12.46 -9.49
N GLU A 2 -1.29 -11.87 -9.48
CA GLU A 2 -1.45 -10.42 -9.50
C GLU A 2 -1.19 -9.90 -8.07
N THR A 3 -0.11 -9.15 -7.91
CA THR A 3 0.37 -8.62 -6.63
C THR A 3 -0.22 -7.23 -6.38
N ILE A 4 -0.32 -6.80 -5.11
CA ILE A 4 -0.88 -5.47 -4.78
C ILE A 4 0.03 -4.33 -5.24
N ILE A 5 1.28 -4.65 -5.62
CA ILE A 5 2.24 -3.74 -6.26
C ILE A 5 1.65 -2.97 -7.45
N ASN A 6 0.78 -3.60 -8.25
CA ASN A 6 0.16 -2.96 -9.42
C ASN A 6 -1.21 -2.33 -9.13
N GLN A 7 -1.68 -2.37 -7.88
CA GLN A 7 -2.93 -1.75 -7.46
C GLN A 7 -2.68 -0.31 -7.01
N THR A 8 -3.65 0.56 -7.26
CA THR A 8 -3.58 1.94 -6.77
C THR A 8 -3.68 1.96 -5.25
N ILE A 9 -3.02 2.94 -4.63
CA ILE A 9 -3.09 3.12 -3.17
C ILE A 9 -4.54 3.23 -2.70
N ASP A 10 -5.40 3.93 -3.45
CA ASP A 10 -6.83 4.03 -3.13
C ASP A 10 -7.54 2.68 -3.17
N MET A 11 -7.24 1.80 -4.15
CA MET A 11 -7.82 0.45 -4.17
C MET A 11 -7.38 -0.38 -2.97
N ILE A 12 -6.11 -0.26 -2.57
CA ILE A 12 -5.56 -1.00 -1.43
C ILE A 12 -6.21 -0.51 -0.13
N VAL A 13 -6.36 0.81 0.06
CA VAL A 13 -7.00 1.40 1.23
C VAL A 13 -8.52 1.15 1.24
N ALA A 14 -9.18 1.17 0.08
CA ALA A 14 -10.60 0.83 -0.02
C ALA A 14 -10.87 -0.63 0.35
N ARG A 15 -9.90 -1.52 0.13
CA ARG A 15 -9.97 -2.92 0.56
C ARG A 15 -9.82 -3.08 2.07
N ASP A 16 -8.86 -2.38 2.67
CA ASP A 16 -8.74 -2.29 4.13
C ASP A 16 -8.19 -0.91 4.52
N TYR A 17 -9.02 -0.12 5.20
CA TYR A 17 -8.66 1.24 5.59
C TYR A 17 -7.42 1.27 6.51
N LYS A 18 -7.11 0.19 7.22
CA LYS A 18 -5.91 0.12 8.07
C LYS A 18 -4.62 0.13 7.25
N ALA A 19 -4.66 -0.24 5.95
CA ALA A 19 -3.52 -0.07 5.05
C ALA A 19 -3.07 1.40 4.97
N SER A 20 -3.97 2.37 5.16
CA SER A 20 -3.63 3.79 5.24
C SER A 20 -2.62 4.10 6.35
N ALA A 21 -2.65 3.38 7.47
CA ALA A 21 -1.72 3.56 8.58
C ALA A 21 -0.32 3.02 8.23
N VAL A 22 -0.26 1.89 7.51
CA VAL A 22 1.00 1.34 6.96
C VAL A 22 1.63 2.35 6.01
N PHE A 23 0.84 2.89 5.08
CA PHE A 23 1.29 3.91 4.14
C PHE A 23 1.78 5.18 4.84
N GLN A 24 1.02 5.70 5.81
CA GLN A 24 1.43 6.89 6.58
C GLN A 24 2.75 6.67 7.35
N LYS A 25 2.97 5.48 7.91
CA LYS A 25 4.22 5.11 8.61
C LYS A 25 5.44 5.18 7.69
N HIS A 26 5.27 4.84 6.42
CA HIS A 26 6.30 4.92 5.38
C HIS A 26 6.35 6.29 4.67
N GLY A 27 5.57 7.27 5.14
CA GLY A 27 5.55 8.63 4.62
C GLY A 27 4.78 8.79 3.32
N PHE A 28 3.84 7.90 2.99
CA PHE A 28 2.92 8.08 1.88
C PHE A 28 1.90 9.16 2.23
N ASP A 29 1.82 10.19 1.40
CA ASP A 29 0.81 11.24 1.56
C ASP A 29 -0.39 10.89 0.68
N LEU A 30 -1.40 10.26 1.29
CA LEU A 30 -2.57 9.70 0.60
C LEU A 30 -3.36 10.75 -0.18
N CYS A 31 -3.24 12.03 0.19
CA CYS A 31 -3.93 13.12 -0.46
C CYS A 31 -3.49 13.34 -1.92
N CYS A 32 -2.26 12.93 -2.30
CA CYS A 32 -1.72 13.15 -3.65
C CYS A 32 -1.39 11.86 -4.41
N MET A 33 -1.35 10.71 -3.73
CA MET A 33 -0.79 9.47 -4.27
C MET A 33 -1.82 8.35 -4.39
N GLY A 34 -3.11 8.64 -4.15
CA GLY A 34 -4.20 7.66 -4.21
C GLY A 34 -4.38 7.00 -5.58
N GLU A 35 -4.18 7.77 -6.66
CA GLU A 35 -4.32 7.30 -8.04
C GLU A 35 -3.10 6.51 -8.55
N TRP A 36 -1.97 6.60 -7.84
CA TRP A 36 -0.74 5.90 -8.23
C TRP A 36 -0.72 4.50 -7.66
N THR A 37 -0.08 3.59 -8.38
CA THR A 37 0.17 2.24 -7.90
C THR A 37 1.18 2.23 -6.77
N LEU A 38 1.14 1.20 -5.92
CA LEU A 38 2.15 0.99 -4.88
C LEU A 38 3.57 1.02 -5.48
N LYS A 39 3.75 0.42 -6.66
CA LYS A 39 5.02 0.46 -7.39
C LYS A 39 5.47 1.88 -7.72
N GLU A 40 4.62 2.68 -8.36
CA GLU A 40 4.95 4.03 -8.82
C GLU A 40 5.32 4.94 -7.65
N VAL A 41 4.57 4.87 -6.54
CA VAL A 41 4.88 5.68 -5.36
C VAL A 41 6.19 5.23 -4.72
N CYS A 42 6.45 3.92 -4.64
CA CYS A 42 7.71 3.41 -4.10
C CYS A 42 8.90 3.81 -4.97
N GLU A 43 8.78 3.72 -6.30
CA GLU A 43 9.82 4.17 -7.24
C GLU A 43 10.08 5.67 -7.11
N PHE A 44 9.02 6.48 -7.00
CA PHE A 44 9.12 7.94 -6.85
C PHE A 44 9.74 8.37 -5.52
N LYS A 45 9.40 7.68 -4.42
CA LYS A 45 9.92 7.97 -3.07
C LYS A 45 11.21 7.23 -2.72
N HIS A 46 11.73 6.41 -3.62
CA HIS A 46 12.86 5.52 -3.35
C HIS A 46 12.64 4.59 -2.14
N LEU A 47 11.44 4.01 -2.04
CA LEU A 47 11.04 3.06 -1.00
C LEU A 47 11.08 1.63 -1.53
N ASP A 48 11.22 0.66 -0.61
CA ASP A 48 11.16 -0.76 -0.95
C ASP A 48 9.70 -1.23 -1.04
N ALA A 49 9.23 -1.41 -2.28
CA ALA A 49 7.87 -1.86 -2.56
C ALA A 49 7.58 -3.26 -1.98
N ALA A 50 8.58 -4.15 -1.91
CA ALA A 50 8.38 -5.51 -1.42
C ALA A 50 8.16 -5.53 0.09
N LEU A 51 8.86 -4.65 0.83
CA LEU A 51 8.69 -4.48 2.26
C LEU A 51 7.27 -3.99 2.60
N ILE A 52 6.82 -2.95 1.89
CA ILE A 52 5.49 -2.37 2.12
C ILE A 52 4.38 -3.33 1.68
N GLU A 53 4.56 -4.01 0.55
CA GLU A 53 3.66 -5.07 0.11
C GLU A 53 3.52 -6.14 1.20
N ASN A 54 4.62 -6.59 1.79
CA ASN A 54 4.57 -7.60 2.84
C ASN A 54 3.79 -7.12 4.08
N GLU A 55 4.04 -5.89 4.55
CA GLU A 55 3.29 -5.31 5.68
C GLU A 55 1.78 -5.25 5.40
N VAL A 56 1.38 -4.84 4.20
CA VAL A 56 -0.04 -4.79 3.80
C VAL A 56 -0.64 -6.18 3.67
N LEU A 57 0.09 -7.15 3.10
CA LEU A 57 -0.38 -8.53 2.97
C LEU A 57 -0.54 -9.22 4.34
N LEU A 58 0.36 -8.96 5.28
CA LEU A 58 0.23 -9.44 6.66
C LEU A 58 -1.03 -8.86 7.31
N LEU A 59 -1.27 -7.56 7.15
CA LEU A 59 -2.48 -6.90 7.64
C LEU A 59 -3.77 -7.50 7.04
N PHE A 60 -3.75 -7.86 5.76
CA PHE A 60 -4.88 -8.55 5.12
C PHE A 60 -5.08 -9.98 5.65
N ALA A 61 -4.00 -10.67 6.03
CA ALA A 61 -4.07 -12.01 6.60
C ALA A 61 -4.57 -12.01 8.06
N GLU A 62 -4.23 -10.98 8.84
CA GLU A 62 -4.62 -10.84 10.25
C GLU A 62 -6.10 -10.47 10.45
N ASN A 63 -6.77 -9.89 9.45
CA ASN A 63 -8.19 -9.51 9.54
C ASN A 63 -9.19 -10.68 9.30
N LYS A 64 -8.78 -11.94 9.51
CA LYS A 64 -9.73 -13.07 9.59
C LYS A 64 -10.50 -13.02 10.91
N ILE A 65 -11.67 -12.38 10.91
CA ILE A 65 -12.74 -12.58 11.89
C ILE A 65 -13.84 -13.42 11.25
#